data_AF-A0A379U5X8-F1
#
_entry.id   AF-A0A379U5X8-F1
#
_cell.length_a   1.000
_cell.length_b   1.000
_cell.length_c   1.000
_cell.angle_alpha   90.00
_cell.angle_beta   90.00
_cell.angle_gamma   90.00
#
_symmetry.space_group_name_H-M   'P 1'
#
loop_
_entity.id
_entity.type
_entity.pdbx_description
1 polymer ?
#
loop_
_entity_poly.entity_id
_entity_poly.type
_entity_poly.pdbx_seq_one_letter_code
_entity_poly.pdbx_strand_id
1 'polypeptide(L)'
;MLYKGDTLYLDWLEDGIAELVFDAPGSVNKLDTATVASLGQALEVLEKQHDLKGLLLRSNKAAFIVGADITEFLHCSSYPKSS
;
A
#
# COMPACT_ATOMS: atom_id res chain seq x y z
N MET A 1 -4.26 -14.53 -6.43
CA MET A 1 -4.37 -13.28 -5.66
C MET A 1 -4.42 -13.57 -4.16
N LEU A 2 -3.43 -13.04 -3.42
CA LEU A 2 -3.21 -13.24 -1.98
C LEU A 2 -3.97 -12.22 -1.12
N TYR A 3 -4.06 -10.98 -1.58
CA TYR A 3 -4.78 -9.90 -0.91
C TYR A 3 -5.30 -8.92 -1.96
N LYS A 4 -6.48 -8.33 -1.71
CA LYS A 4 -7.07 -7.31 -2.57
C LYS A 4 -7.74 -6.23 -1.70
N GLY A 5 -7.17 -5.03 -1.73
CA GLY A 5 -7.79 -3.83 -1.21
C GLY A 5 -8.19 -2.89 -2.37
N ASP A 6 -8.73 -1.73 -1.98
CA ASP A 6 -9.16 -0.70 -2.93
C ASP A 6 -7.97 0.06 -3.55
N THR A 7 -6.85 0.15 -2.83
CA THR A 7 -5.69 0.97 -3.25
C THR A 7 -4.46 0.15 -3.62
N LEU A 8 -4.41 -1.12 -3.25
CA LEU A 8 -3.36 -2.05 -3.64
C LEU A 8 -3.84 -3.50 -3.64
N TYR A 9 -3.07 -4.35 -4.29
CA TYR A 9 -3.29 -5.80 -4.27
C TYR A 9 -1.97 -6.55 -4.22
N LEU A 10 -2.06 -7.82 -3.83
CA LEU A 10 -0.94 -8.74 -3.69
C LEU A 10 -1.25 -10.03 -4.44
N ASP A 11 -0.30 -10.48 -5.25
CA ASP A 11 -0.37 -11.79 -5.91
C ASP A 11 0.99 -12.47 -6.00
N TRP A 12 0.98 -13.77 -6.32
CA TRP A 12 2.19 -14.47 -6.73
C TRP A 12 2.53 -14.07 -8.17
N LEU A 13 3.79 -13.69 -8.39
CA LEU A 13 4.33 -13.42 -9.71
C LEU A 13 4.94 -14.70 -10.30
N GLU A 14 5.84 -15.32 -9.53
CA GLU A 14 6.55 -16.55 -9.87
C GLU A 14 6.79 -17.40 -8.60
N ASP A 15 7.41 -18.56 -8.74
CA ASP A 15 7.67 -19.47 -7.61
C ASP A 15 8.54 -18.79 -6.52
N GLY A 16 7.90 -18.52 -5.38
CA GLY A 16 8.49 -17.81 -4.26
C GLY A 16 8.66 -16.30 -4.44
N ILE A 17 8.15 -15.69 -5.51
CA ILE A 17 8.16 -14.23 -5.69
C ILE A 17 6.73 -13.71 -5.71
N ALA A 18 6.38 -12.87 -4.75
CA ALA A 18 5.11 -12.15 -4.76
C ALA A 18 5.30 -10.74 -5.37
N GLU A 19 4.24 -10.19 -5.95
CA GLU A 19 4.14 -8.79 -6.32
C GLU A 19 3.09 -8.06 -5.49
N LEU A 20 3.46 -6.90 -4.97
CA LEU A 20 2.54 -5.94 -4.34
C LEU A 20 2.40 -4.75 -5.28
N VAL A 21 1.19 -4.50 -5.76
CA VAL A 21 0.92 -3.49 -6.77
C VAL A 21 0.02 -2.41 -6.21
N PHE A 22 0.53 -1.18 -6.20
CA PHE A 22 -0.26 0.01 -5.89
C PHE A 22 -1.11 0.38 -7.10
N ASP A 23 -2.42 0.40 -6.91
CA ASP A 23 -3.40 0.66 -7.97
C ASP A 23 -4.67 1.30 -7.41
N ALA A 24 -4.50 2.51 -6.85
CA ALA A 24 -5.62 3.31 -6.38
C ALA A 24 -6.56 3.70 -7.53
N PRO A 25 -7.87 3.93 -7.27
CA PRO A 25 -8.83 4.31 -8.32
C PRO A 25 -8.53 5.65 -9.01
N GLY A 26 -7.69 6.50 -8.39
CA GLY A 26 -7.26 7.77 -8.95
C GLY A 26 -6.16 7.67 -10.03
N SER A 27 -5.71 8.83 -10.52
CA SER A 27 -4.61 8.91 -11.50
C SER A 27 -3.22 8.67 -10.91
N VAL A 28 -3.10 8.75 -9.58
CA VAL A 28 -1.85 8.61 -8.84
C VAL A 28 -2.08 7.79 -7.56
N ASN A 29 -1.06 7.06 -7.14
CA ASN A 29 -1.06 6.41 -5.84
C ASN A 29 -0.54 7.38 -4.77
N LYS A 30 -1.20 7.38 -3.61
CA LYS A 30 -0.84 8.20 -2.46
C LYS A 30 -0.80 7.31 -1.21
N LEU A 31 -0.01 7.70 -0.22
CA LEU A 31 -0.03 7.08 1.11
C LEU A 31 -1.03 7.84 1.98
N ASP A 32 -2.32 7.66 1.68
CA ASP A 32 -3.42 8.02 2.58
C ASP A 32 -3.59 6.94 3.67
N THR A 33 -4.42 7.26 4.68
CA THR A 33 -4.66 6.39 5.83
C THR A 33 -5.19 5.01 5.39
N ALA A 34 -6.04 4.97 4.37
CA ALA A 34 -6.59 3.73 3.83
C ALA A 34 -5.50 2.86 3.18
N THR A 35 -4.60 3.46 2.41
CA THR A 35 -3.49 2.77 1.74
C THR A 35 -2.47 2.24 2.73
N VAL A 36 -2.15 3.00 3.78
CA VAL A 36 -1.26 2.53 4.86
C VAL A 36 -1.88 1.35 5.61
N ALA A 37 -3.17 1.41 5.93
CA ALA A 37 -3.88 0.30 6.57
C ALA A 37 -3.92 -0.95 5.66
N SER A 38 -4.24 -0.76 4.38
CA SER A 38 -4.28 -1.84 3.38
C SER A 38 -2.91 -2.48 3.18
N LEU A 39 -1.84 -1.68 3.20
CA LEU A 39 -0.46 -2.18 3.12
C LEU A 39 -0.12 -3.04 4.34
N GLY A 40 -0.49 -2.62 5.55
CA GLY A 40 -0.32 -3.42 6.76
C GLY A 40 -0.98 -4.79 6.65
N GLN A 41 -2.24 -4.83 6.19
CA GLN A 41 -2.96 -6.10 5.98
C GLN A 41 -2.31 -6.99 4.92
N ALA A 42 -1.80 -6.41 3.83
CA ALA A 42 -1.09 -7.17 2.80
C ALA A 42 0.22 -7.78 3.33
N LEU A 43 0.94 -7.03 4.18
CA LEU A 43 2.16 -7.53 4.83
C LEU A 43 1.86 -8.67 5.81
N GLU A 44 0.80 -8.58 6.60
CA GLU A 44 0.37 -9.67 7.49
C GLU A 44 0.04 -10.97 6.74
N VAL A 45 -0.42 -10.87 5.48
CA VAL A 45 -0.65 -12.03 4.61
C VAL A 45 0.69 -12.62 4.14
N LEU A 46 1.65 -11.77 3.76
CA LEU A 46 2.99 -12.18 3.32
C LEU A 46 3.80 -12.83 4.43
N GLU A 47 3.72 -12.32 5.65
CA GLU A 47 4.42 -12.88 6.82
C GLU A 47 4.02 -14.35 7.12
N LYS A 48 2.85 -14.78 6.64
CA LYS A 48 2.34 -16.14 6.78
C LYS A 48 2.74 -17.07 5.63
N GLN A 49 3.38 -16.55 4.57
CA GLN A 49 3.78 -17.34 3.41
C GLN A 49 5.19 -17.90 3.60
N HIS A 50 5.29 -19.20 3.90
CA HIS A 50 6.58 -19.87 4.12
C HIS A 50 7.43 -20.00 2.85
N ASP A 51 6.78 -20.05 1.68
CA ASP A 51 7.44 -20.21 0.39
C ASP A 51 7.92 -18.87 -0.20
N LEU A 52 7.65 -17.74 0.47
CA LEU A 52 8.04 -16.42 0.01
C LEU A 52 9.55 -16.21 0.12
N LYS A 53 10.19 -15.96 -1.02
CA LYS A 53 11.63 -15.71 -1.18
C LYS A 53 11.92 -14.27 -1.62
N GLY A 54 10.96 -13.61 -2.26
CA GLY A 54 11.11 -12.23 -2.74
C GLY A 54 9.77 -11.50 -2.88
N LEU A 55 9.84 -10.18 -2.78
CA LEU A 55 8.70 -9.28 -2.96
C LEU A 55 9.07 -8.18 -3.96
N LEU A 56 8.30 -8.08 -5.04
CA LEU A 56 8.37 -6.98 -6.00
C LEU A 56 7.31 -5.94 -5.65
N LEU A 57 7.70 -4.68 -5.46
CA LEU A 57 6.75 -3.59 -5.31
C LEU A 57 6.64 -2.84 -6.65
N ARG A 58 5.41 -2.65 -7.13
CA ARG A 58 5.12 -2.07 -8.44
C ARG A 58 3.98 -1.05 -8.34
N SER A 59 3.91 -0.16 -9.32
CA SER A 59 2.77 0.73 -9.54
C SER A 59 2.11 0.42 -10.89
N ASN A 60 0.79 0.44 -10.92
CA ASN A 60 -0.01 0.43 -12.15
C ASN A 60 -0.23 1.84 -12.74
N LYS A 61 0.35 2.87 -12.11
CA LYS A 61 0.28 4.27 -12.55
C LYS A 61 1.62 4.73 -13.12
N ALA A 62 1.61 5.85 -13.84
CA ALA A 62 2.82 6.42 -14.44
C ALA A 62 3.88 6.81 -13.38
N ALA A 63 3.43 7.32 -12.23
CA ALA A 63 4.27 7.52 -11.06
C ALA A 63 4.13 6.34 -10.09
N PHE A 64 5.15 6.09 -9.27
CA PHE A 64 5.11 5.02 -8.28
C PHE A 64 4.12 5.35 -7.14
N ILE A 65 4.48 6.32 -6.30
CA ILE A 65 3.69 6.92 -5.23
C ILE A 65 4.09 8.40 -5.20
N VAL A 66 3.13 9.32 -5.22
CA VAL A 66 3.43 10.77 -5.27
C VAL A 66 3.68 11.40 -3.90
N GLY A 67 3.53 10.63 -2.83
CA GLY A 67 3.69 11.06 -1.44
C GLY A 67 2.47 10.70 -0.59
N ALA A 68 2.38 11.29 0.59
CA ALA A 68 1.20 11.17 1.43
C ALA A 68 0.06 12.08 0.95
N ASP A 69 -1.17 11.79 1.34
CA ASP A 69 -2.30 12.65 1.01
C ASP A 69 -2.32 13.90 1.92
N ILE A 70 -1.92 15.05 1.37
CA ILE A 70 -1.85 16.33 2.09
C ILE A 70 -3.24 16.78 2.58
N THR A 71 -4.34 16.31 1.96
CA THR A 71 -5.69 16.66 2.42
C THR A 71 -5.97 16.07 3.81
N GLU A 72 -5.41 14.90 4.11
CA GLU A 72 -5.51 14.28 5.44
C GLU A 72 -4.62 14.98 6.48
N PHE A 73 -3.50 15.58 6.06
CA PHE A 73 -2.63 16.35 6.95
C PHE A 73 -3.34 17.58 7.54
N LEU A 74 -4.24 18.21 6.79
CA LEU A 74 -5.04 19.33 7.29
C LEU A 74 -5.98 18.91 8.42
N HIS A 75 -6.44 17.65 8.42
CA HIS A 75 -7.28 17.10 9.49
C HIS A 75 -6.45 16.70 10.72
N CYS A 76 -5.21 16.22 10.52
CA CYS A 76 -4.31 15.85 11.62
C CYS A 76 -3.77 17.07 12.41
N SER A 77 -3.75 18.26 11.80
CA SER A 77 -3.26 19.50 12.46
C SER A 77 -4.17 20.03 13.59
N SER A 78 -5.31 19.41 13.88
CA SER A 78 -6.18 19.79 15.00
C SER A 78 -5.82 19.15 16.34
N TYR A 79 -4.72 18.38 16.43
CA TYR A 79 -4.17 18.04 17.74
C TYR A 79 -3.71 19.34 18.44
N PRO A 80 -4.27 19.70 19.61
CA PRO A 80 -3.86 20.90 20.30
C PRO A 80 -2.39 20.76 20.64
N LYS A 81 -1.58 21.76 20.27
CA LYS A 81 -0.22 21.89 20.78
C LYS A 81 -0.32 21.90 22.30
N SER A 82 0.18 20.85 22.94
CA SER A 82 0.35 20.84 24.38
C SER A 82 1.36 21.93 24.73
N SER A 83 0.87 22.99 25.38
CA SER A 83 1.67 24.00 26.08
C SER A 83 2.51 23.37 27.19
#